data_AF-A0A6N9HQR4-F1
#
_entry.id   AF-A0A6N9HQR4-F1
#
_cell.length_a   1.000
_cell.length_b   1.000
_cell.length_c   1.000
_cell.angle_alpha   90.00
_cell.angle_beta   90.00
_cell.angle_gamma   90.00
#
_symmetry.space_group_name_H-M   'P 1'
#
loop_
_entity.id
_entity.type
_entity.pdbx_description
1 polymer ?
#
loop_
_entity_poly.entity_id
_entity_poly.type
_entity_poly.pdbx_seq_one_letter_code
_entity_poly.pdbx_strand_id
1 'polypeptide(L)'
;MLRDMKTSAVAILAALSLPFTATAERLLFTGQVQSITLQPSGVGQCSLPCGAPKTPVNGIRSVCVSNAGGCQNAAVKVLTDHLGGHNEGKVLEFASRTGEWGGLTFPNEPEPILVFAHEGQPRWLPLVERDGVSYVNVPEGQRPLSEFISEFQAQPVNSR
;
A
#
# COMPACT_ATOMS: atom_id res chain seq x y z
N MET A 1 64.73 22.54 -17.31
CA MET A 1 64.10 22.47 -15.97
C MET A 1 62.62 22.20 -16.17
N LEU A 2 62.15 21.03 -15.74
CA LEU A 2 60.74 20.64 -15.63
C LEU A 2 59.97 21.64 -14.77
N ARG A 3 58.75 22.00 -15.19
CA ARG A 3 57.60 22.09 -14.29
C ARG A 3 56.33 21.64 -15.02
N ASP A 4 55.88 20.47 -14.61
CA ASP A 4 54.48 20.06 -14.56
C ASP A 4 53.57 21.18 -14.02
N MET A 5 52.28 21.17 -14.40
CA MET A 5 51.21 20.65 -13.52
C MET A 5 49.83 21.33 -13.76
N LYS A 6 48.86 20.46 -14.11
CA LYS A 6 47.42 20.44 -13.73
C LYS A 6 46.40 21.40 -14.37
N THR A 7 45.67 20.83 -15.32
CA THR A 7 44.21 20.59 -15.31
C THR A 7 43.38 21.26 -14.20
N SER A 8 42.30 21.94 -14.60
CA SER A 8 41.00 21.87 -13.93
C SER A 8 39.91 22.44 -14.84
N ALA A 9 39.27 21.55 -15.60
CA ALA A 9 37.98 21.83 -16.23
C ALA A 9 36.90 21.66 -15.15
N VAL A 10 36.23 22.75 -14.79
CA VAL A 10 35.10 22.74 -13.85
C VAL A 10 33.86 22.27 -14.61
N ALA A 11 33.50 21.00 -14.46
CA ALA A 11 32.24 20.46 -14.93
C ALA A 11 31.15 20.77 -13.88
N ILE A 12 30.27 21.73 -14.18
CA ILE A 12 29.07 22.01 -13.38
C ILE A 12 28.06 20.90 -13.70
N LEU A 13 28.01 19.88 -12.84
CA LEU A 13 26.99 18.83 -12.87
C LEU A 13 25.71 19.42 -12.25
N ALA A 14 24.82 19.96 -13.08
CA ALA A 14 23.49 20.38 -12.67
C ALA A 14 22.66 19.13 -12.33
N ALA A 15 22.52 18.85 -11.04
CA ALA A 15 21.62 17.82 -10.54
C ALA A 15 20.17 18.19 -10.91
N LEU A 16 19.62 17.52 -11.92
CA LEU A 16 18.18 17.53 -12.18
C LEU A 16 17.48 16.81 -11.01
N SER A 17 17.05 17.59 -10.02
CA SER A 17 16.09 17.15 -9.00
C SER A 17 14.72 17.04 -9.66
N LEU A 18 14.44 15.92 -10.31
CA LEU A 18 13.08 15.57 -10.70
C LEU A 18 12.28 15.31 -9.42
N PRO A 19 11.20 16.06 -9.14
CA PRO A 19 10.30 15.69 -8.06
C PRO A 19 9.67 14.35 -8.44
N PHE A 20 9.93 13.31 -7.64
CA PHE A 20 9.13 12.09 -7.69
C PHE A 20 7.73 12.47 -7.22
N THR A 21 6.85 12.85 -8.15
CA THR A 21 5.42 12.76 -7.90
C THR A 21 5.11 11.28 -7.79
N ALA A 22 5.03 10.78 -6.56
CA ALA A 22 4.51 9.45 -6.28
C ALA A 22 3.05 9.48 -6.75
N THR A 23 2.81 9.08 -8.00
CA THR A 23 1.47 8.83 -8.50
C THR A 23 0.87 7.78 -7.58
N ALA A 24 -0.15 8.16 -6.81
CA ALA A 24 -1.02 7.19 -6.17
C ALA A 24 -1.54 6.29 -7.30
N GLU A 25 -0.96 5.10 -7.43
CA GLU A 25 -1.31 4.18 -8.50
C GLU A 25 -2.80 3.87 -8.37
N ARG A 26 -3.59 4.28 -9.37
CA ARG A 26 -4.99 3.86 -9.44
C ARG A 26 -4.98 2.35 -9.55
N LEU A 27 -5.64 1.71 -8.61
CA LEU A 27 -5.72 0.27 -8.49
C LEU A 27 -7.20 -0.09 -8.39
N LEU A 28 -7.65 -1.03 -9.20
CA LEU A 28 -8.99 -1.60 -9.16
C LEU A 28 -8.95 -2.97 -9.84
N PHE A 29 -9.03 -4.04 -9.05
CA PHE A 29 -8.99 -5.40 -9.55
C PHE A 29 -9.73 -6.36 -8.63
N THR A 30 -10.23 -7.47 -9.15
CA THR A 30 -10.67 -8.59 -8.31
C THR A 30 -9.51 -9.54 -8.09
N GLY A 31 -9.37 -10.04 -6.88
CA GLY A 31 -8.23 -10.85 -6.49
C GLY A 31 -8.57 -11.84 -5.38
N GLN A 32 -7.68 -12.79 -5.15
CA GLN A 32 -7.77 -13.76 -4.07
C GLN A 32 -6.58 -13.61 -3.15
N VAL A 33 -6.84 -13.48 -1.85
CA VAL A 33 -5.77 -13.45 -0.83
C VAL A 33 -5.14 -14.84 -0.78
N GLN A 34 -3.84 -14.92 -1.07
CA GLN A 34 -3.07 -16.17 -1.05
C GLN A 34 -2.42 -16.42 0.30
N SER A 35 -1.93 -15.35 0.93
CA SER A 35 -1.31 -15.43 2.25
C SER A 35 -1.36 -14.09 2.96
N ILE A 36 -1.34 -14.16 4.29
CA ILE A 36 -1.14 -13.01 5.17
C ILE A 36 -0.01 -13.37 6.12
N THR A 37 1.08 -12.62 6.04
CA THR A 37 2.24 -12.79 6.93
C THR A 37 2.23 -11.72 8.00
N LEU A 38 2.23 -12.12 9.27
CA LEU A 38 2.33 -11.22 10.41
C LEU A 38 3.79 -11.00 10.80
N GLN A 39 4.13 -9.73 11.07
CA GLN A 39 5.46 -9.32 11.48
C GLN A 39 5.38 -8.59 12.83
N PRO A 40 6.24 -8.94 13.80
CA PRO A 40 6.35 -8.17 15.03
C PRO A 40 6.93 -6.77 14.73
N SER A 41 6.62 -5.81 15.59
CA SER A 41 7.22 -4.47 15.51
C SER A 41 8.74 -4.54 15.66
N GLY A 42 9.44 -3.72 14.87
CA GLY A 42 10.90 -3.64 14.88
C GLY A 42 11.61 -4.60 13.91
N VAL A 43 10.87 -5.35 13.09
CA VAL A 43 11.43 -6.31 12.11
C VAL A 43 11.09 -5.88 10.67
N GLY A 44 12.08 -5.96 9.78
CA GLY A 44 11.89 -5.67 8.36
C GLY A 44 11.40 -4.24 8.12
N GLN A 45 10.28 -4.11 7.41
CA GLN A 45 9.63 -2.82 7.17
C GLN A 45 8.67 -2.40 8.31
N CYS A 46 8.47 -3.26 9.31
CA CYS A 46 7.61 -2.95 10.43
C CYS A 46 8.37 -2.13 11.49
N SER A 47 8.22 -0.81 11.43
CA SER A 47 8.87 0.10 12.39
C SER A 47 8.43 -0.13 13.84
N LEU A 48 9.24 0.29 14.81
CA LEU A 48 8.79 0.38 16.20
C LEU A 48 7.75 1.51 16.30
N PRO A 49 6.59 1.31 16.96
CA PRO A 49 5.56 2.34 17.08
C PRO A 49 6.06 3.64 17.71
N CYS A 50 6.98 3.51 18.67
CA CYS A 50 7.59 4.63 19.39
C CYS A 50 8.93 5.08 18.80
N GLY A 51 9.33 4.53 17.65
CA GLY A 51 10.67 4.67 17.12
C GLY A 51 11.74 4.02 18.01
N ALA A 52 13.00 4.36 17.76
CA ALA A 52 14.12 3.88 18.56
C ALA A 52 14.10 4.49 19.98
N PRO A 53 14.59 3.77 21.00
CA PRO A 53 14.72 4.31 22.35
C PRO A 53 15.49 5.63 22.35
N LYS A 54 14.90 6.68 22.92
CA LYS A 54 15.55 7.99 23.04
C LYS A 54 16.43 8.03 24.28
N THR A 55 17.63 8.58 24.15
CA THR A 55 18.51 8.82 25.29
C THR A 55 17.85 9.80 26.26
N PRO A 56 17.87 9.56 27.58
CA PRO A 56 17.34 10.49 28.55
C PRO A 56 18.00 11.87 28.40
N VAL A 57 17.19 12.93 28.40
CA VAL A 57 17.68 14.33 28.37
C VAL A 57 17.55 14.88 29.79
N ASN A 58 18.64 15.39 30.35
CA ASN A 58 18.70 15.94 31.71
C ASN A 58 18.24 14.94 32.80
N GLY A 59 18.50 13.64 32.62
CA GLY A 59 18.07 12.60 33.56
C GLY A 59 16.57 12.27 33.53
N ILE A 60 15.78 12.96 32.70
CA ILE A 60 14.36 12.68 32.51
C ILE A 60 14.20 11.59 31.46
N ARG A 61 13.54 10.49 31.83
CA ARG A 61 13.16 9.41 30.92
C ARG A 61 11.80 9.74 30.31
N SER A 62 11.72 9.73 28.98
CA SER A 62 10.43 9.76 28.28
C SER A 62 9.88 8.34 28.16
N VAL A 63 8.63 8.15 28.58
CA VAL A 63 7.88 6.92 28.33
C VAL A 63 7.03 7.14 27.09
N CYS A 64 7.11 6.24 26.11
CA CYS A 64 6.18 6.23 24.99
C CYS A 64 5.15 5.12 25.22
N VAL A 65 3.88 5.48 25.08
CA VAL A 65 2.75 4.55 25.14
C VAL A 65 2.16 4.51 23.74
N SER A 66 2.06 3.31 23.19
CA SER A 66 1.46 3.06 21.88
C SER A 66 0.58 1.81 21.97
N ASN A 67 -0.56 1.88 21.33
CA ASN A 67 -1.48 0.77 21.12
C ASN A 67 -1.34 0.17 19.71
N ALA A 68 -0.46 0.69 18.87
CA ALA A 68 -0.26 0.16 17.53
C ALA A 68 0.24 -1.29 17.56
N GLY A 69 -0.39 -2.17 16.76
CA GLY A 69 -0.02 -3.57 16.62
C GLY A 69 1.28 -3.80 15.83
N GLY A 70 1.53 -5.07 15.50
CA GLY A 70 2.55 -5.46 14.52
C GLY A 70 2.19 -5.01 13.11
N CYS A 71 2.86 -5.57 12.10
CA CYS A 71 2.51 -5.34 10.70
C CYS A 71 2.01 -6.62 10.07
N GLN A 72 1.32 -6.47 8.95
CA GLN A 72 0.97 -7.57 8.07
C GLN A 72 1.46 -7.25 6.66
N ASN A 73 1.78 -8.30 5.91
CA ASN A 73 1.91 -8.25 4.45
C ASN A 73 0.91 -9.23 3.85
N ALA A 74 -0.03 -8.74 3.05
CA ALA A 74 -1.01 -9.55 2.36
C ALA A 74 -0.59 -9.74 0.90
N ALA A 75 -0.47 -10.99 0.46
CA ALA A 75 -0.19 -11.35 -0.92
C ALA A 75 -1.51 -11.67 -1.63
N VAL A 76 -1.91 -10.86 -2.61
CA VAL A 76 -3.17 -11.01 -3.34
C VAL A 76 -2.89 -11.35 -4.79
N LYS A 77 -3.37 -12.50 -5.24
CA LYS A 77 -3.32 -12.89 -6.65
C LYS A 77 -4.42 -12.17 -7.41
N VAL A 78 -4.07 -11.42 -8.44
CA VAL A 78 -5.01 -10.71 -9.30
C VAL A 78 -5.71 -11.71 -10.21
N LEU A 79 -7.05 -11.71 -10.16
CA LEU A 79 -7.91 -12.52 -11.02
C LEU A 79 -8.34 -11.74 -12.26
N THR A 80 -8.78 -10.50 -12.09
CA THR A 80 -9.18 -9.62 -13.20
C THR A 80 -8.77 -8.18 -12.91
N ASP A 81 -8.04 -7.56 -13.82
CA ASP A 81 -7.66 -6.14 -13.73
C ASP A 81 -8.73 -5.28 -14.42
N HIS A 82 -9.38 -4.39 -13.68
CA HIS A 82 -10.48 -3.58 -14.20
C HIS A 82 -10.05 -2.23 -14.76
N LEU A 83 -8.77 -1.87 -14.69
CA LEU A 83 -8.26 -0.63 -15.28
C LEU A 83 -7.57 -0.87 -16.63
N GLY A 84 -7.66 -2.09 -17.16
CA GLY A 84 -6.99 -2.48 -18.40
C GLY A 84 -5.47 -2.61 -18.23
N GLY A 85 -4.99 -2.78 -17.00
CA GLY A 85 -3.60 -3.08 -16.72
C GLY A 85 -3.23 -4.52 -17.12
N HIS A 86 -1.95 -4.86 -16.94
CA HIS A 86 -1.41 -6.20 -17.21
C HIS A 86 -1.06 -6.91 -15.90
N ASN A 87 -1.91 -6.80 -14.89
CA ASN A 87 -1.67 -7.42 -13.59
C ASN A 87 -2.33 -8.77 -13.41
N GLU A 88 -3.20 -9.20 -14.32
CA GLU A 88 -3.86 -10.51 -14.24
C GLU A 88 -2.85 -11.65 -14.05
N GLY A 89 -3.16 -12.53 -13.08
CA GLY A 89 -2.32 -13.65 -12.68
C GLY A 89 -1.12 -13.28 -11.80
N LYS A 90 -0.75 -11.99 -11.67
CA LYS A 90 0.33 -11.55 -10.78
C LYS A 90 -0.11 -11.59 -9.32
N VAL A 91 0.86 -11.68 -8.42
CA VAL A 91 0.66 -11.49 -6.98
C VAL A 91 1.14 -10.09 -6.63
N LEU A 92 0.24 -9.29 -6.05
CA LEU A 92 0.54 -7.96 -5.52
C LEU A 92 0.61 -8.04 -3.99
N GLU A 93 1.57 -7.33 -3.41
CA GLU A 93 1.81 -7.33 -1.97
C GLU A 93 1.34 -6.01 -1.35
N PHE A 94 0.62 -6.12 -0.24
CA PHE A 94 0.08 -4.98 0.51
C PHE A 94 0.55 -5.04 1.96
N ALA A 95 1.49 -4.17 2.28
CA ALA A 95 1.97 -3.97 3.65
C ALA A 95 1.05 -3.01 4.40
N SER A 96 0.65 -3.37 5.61
CA SER A 96 -0.09 -2.48 6.53
C SER A 96 0.25 -2.77 7.98
N ARG A 97 -0.04 -1.82 8.87
CA ARG A 97 0.05 -2.06 10.31
C ARG A 97 -1.24 -2.72 10.80
N THR A 98 -1.15 -3.75 11.63
CA THR A 98 -2.33 -4.30 12.29
C THR A 98 -2.85 -3.29 13.32
N GLY A 99 -4.17 -3.10 13.36
CA GLY A 99 -4.80 -2.11 14.24
C GLY A 99 -4.57 -2.41 15.72
N GLU A 100 -5.13 -1.56 16.60
CA GLU A 100 -4.95 -1.64 18.06
C GLU A 100 -5.25 -3.01 18.68
N TRP A 101 -6.07 -3.81 18.00
CA TRP A 101 -6.51 -5.13 18.45
C TRP A 101 -5.98 -6.28 17.59
N GLY A 102 -4.93 -6.05 16.79
CA GLY A 102 -4.31 -7.10 15.97
C GLY A 102 -5.19 -7.61 14.83
N GLY A 103 -6.27 -6.90 14.49
CA GLY A 103 -7.14 -7.24 13.37
C GLY A 103 -6.41 -7.19 12.03
N LEU A 104 -6.81 -8.07 11.11
CA LEU A 104 -6.25 -8.10 9.77
C LEU A 104 -6.84 -6.97 8.92
N THR A 105 -5.98 -6.31 8.13
CA THR A 105 -6.43 -5.30 7.16
C THR A 105 -7.03 -5.95 5.92
N PHE A 106 -6.66 -7.20 5.61
CA PHE A 106 -7.21 -7.97 4.49
C PHE A 106 -7.92 -9.20 5.04
N PRO A 107 -8.95 -9.72 4.33
CA PRO A 107 -9.67 -10.91 4.75
C PRO A 107 -8.75 -12.13 4.69
N ASN A 108 -8.96 -13.09 5.59
CA ASN A 108 -8.29 -14.39 5.56
C ASN A 108 -9.17 -15.49 4.96
N GLU A 109 -10.33 -15.10 4.43
CA GLU A 109 -11.29 -15.96 3.78
C GLU A 109 -10.86 -16.29 2.32
N PRO A 110 -11.21 -17.48 1.80
CA PRO A 110 -10.78 -17.92 0.47
C PRO A 110 -11.52 -17.22 -0.67
N GLU A 111 -12.62 -16.52 -0.40
CA GLU A 111 -13.44 -15.87 -1.42
C GLU A 111 -12.70 -14.72 -2.11
N PRO A 112 -12.95 -14.49 -3.41
CA PRO A 112 -12.45 -13.32 -4.10
C PRO A 112 -12.92 -12.01 -3.45
N ILE A 113 -12.07 -11.00 -3.56
CA ILE A 113 -12.32 -9.64 -3.10
C ILE A 113 -12.10 -8.65 -4.23
N LEU A 114 -12.80 -7.52 -4.16
CA LEU A 114 -12.46 -6.35 -4.95
C LEU A 114 -11.41 -5.56 -4.17
N VAL A 115 -10.24 -5.30 -4.76
CA VAL A 115 -9.23 -4.40 -4.20
C VAL A 115 -9.21 -3.11 -5.01
N PHE A 116 -9.18 -1.97 -4.34
CA PHE A 116 -9.18 -0.66 -4.98
C PHE A 116 -8.38 0.38 -4.18
N ALA A 117 -7.86 1.39 -4.86
CA ALA A 117 -7.20 2.52 -4.20
C ALA A 117 -8.23 3.57 -3.74
N HIS A 118 -8.18 3.95 -2.47
CA HIS A 118 -8.95 5.07 -1.92
C HIS A 118 -8.00 5.94 -1.09
N GLU A 119 -7.93 7.24 -1.40
CA GLU A 119 -6.99 8.17 -0.74
C GLU A 119 -5.53 7.69 -0.78
N GLY A 120 -5.14 7.03 -1.89
CA GLY A 120 -3.80 6.48 -2.07
C GLY A 120 -3.49 5.23 -1.23
N GLN A 121 -4.49 4.67 -0.55
CA GLN A 121 -4.36 3.45 0.25
C GLN A 121 -5.19 2.31 -0.37
N PRO A 122 -4.68 1.07 -0.34
CA PRO A 122 -5.46 -0.08 -0.76
C PRO A 122 -6.62 -0.31 0.22
N ARG A 123 -7.81 -0.48 -0.33
CA ARG A 123 -9.03 -0.91 0.35
C ARG A 123 -9.55 -2.17 -0.34
N TRP A 124 -10.44 -2.88 0.33
CA TRP A 124 -11.09 -4.03 -0.26
C TRP A 124 -12.56 -4.11 0.13
N LEU A 125 -13.33 -4.84 -0.68
CA LEU A 125 -14.71 -5.20 -0.42
C LEU A 125 -14.92 -6.70 -0.72
N PRO A 126 -15.78 -7.39 0.04
CA PRO A 126 -16.14 -8.77 -0.27
C PRO A 126 -16.88 -8.86 -1.60
N LEU A 127 -16.63 -9.92 -2.36
CA LEU A 127 -17.44 -10.26 -3.52
C LEU A 127 -18.41 -11.39 -3.19
N VAL A 128 -19.61 -11.29 -3.74
CA VAL A 128 -20.63 -12.33 -3.68
C VAL A 128 -21.14 -12.58 -5.09
N GLU A 129 -21.21 -13.83 -5.50
CA GLU A 129 -21.78 -14.21 -6.79
C GLU A 129 -23.24 -14.63 -6.60
N ARG A 130 -24.14 -14.09 -7.43
CA ARG A 130 -25.57 -14.46 -7.48
C ARG A 130 -26.02 -14.49 -8.93
N ASP A 131 -26.60 -15.61 -9.35
CA ASP A 131 -27.14 -15.80 -10.70
C ASP A 131 -26.13 -15.45 -11.82
N GLY A 132 -24.85 -15.75 -11.60
CA GLY A 132 -23.75 -15.45 -12.53
C GLY A 132 -23.32 -13.98 -12.57
N VAL A 133 -23.86 -13.14 -11.68
CA VAL A 133 -23.49 -11.73 -11.53
C VAL A 133 -22.69 -11.55 -10.23
N SER A 134 -21.54 -10.90 -10.33
CA SER A 134 -20.74 -10.53 -9.17
C SER A 134 -21.26 -9.23 -8.54
N TYR A 135 -21.40 -9.24 -7.22
CA TYR A 135 -21.80 -8.09 -6.41
C TYR A 135 -20.69 -7.76 -5.43
N VAL A 136 -20.47 -6.47 -5.18
CA VAL A 136 -19.67 -6.01 -4.05
C VAL A 136 -20.58 -5.75 -2.86
N ASN A 137 -20.14 -6.17 -1.68
CA ASN A 137 -20.87 -5.92 -0.44
C ASN A 137 -20.36 -4.61 0.19
N VAL A 138 -21.15 -3.54 0.10
CA VAL A 138 -20.85 -2.22 0.69
C VAL A 138 -21.75 -1.99 1.92
N PRO A 139 -21.45 -1.00 2.79
CA PRO A 139 -22.26 -0.73 3.98
C PRO A 139 -23.75 -0.47 3.68
N GLU A 140 -24.06 0.13 2.53
CA GLU A 140 -25.42 0.45 2.09
C GLU A 140 -26.18 -0.77 1.51
N GLY A 141 -25.49 -1.90 1.32
CA GLY A 141 -26.04 -3.13 0.76
C GLY A 141 -25.18 -3.72 -0.35
N GLN A 142 -25.78 -4.59 -1.15
CA GLN A 142 -25.09 -5.19 -2.30
C GLN A 142 -25.35 -4.39 -3.56
N ARG A 143 -24.30 -4.17 -4.35
CA ARG A 143 -24.40 -3.52 -5.66
C ARG A 143 -23.63 -4.32 -6.72
N PRO A 144 -24.09 -4.32 -7.98
CA PRO A 144 -23.37 -4.98 -9.07
C PRO A 144 -21.93 -4.47 -9.16
N LEU A 145 -20.98 -5.39 -9.34
CA LEU A 145 -19.57 -5.05 -9.49
C LEU A 145 -19.34 -4.12 -10.70
N SER A 146 -20.07 -4.32 -11.80
CA SER A 146 -19.98 -3.49 -13.00
C SER A 146 -20.37 -2.03 -12.75
N GLU A 147 -21.37 -1.78 -11.91
CA GLU A 147 -21.79 -0.44 -11.52
C GLU A 147 -20.70 0.24 -10.68
N PHE A 148 -20.16 -0.47 -9.68
CA PHE A 148 -19.05 0.05 -8.86
C PHE A 148 -17.82 0.40 -9.70
N ILE A 149 -17.43 -0.48 -10.64
CA ILE A 149 -16.29 -0.24 -11.54
C ILE A 149 -16.52 1.02 -12.37
N SER A 150 -17.72 1.17 -12.94
CA SER A 150 -18.07 2.31 -13.78
C SER A 150 -18.00 3.63 -12.98
N GLU A 151 -18.56 3.65 -11.77
CA GLU A 151 -18.47 4.80 -10.86
C GLU A 151 -17.01 5.13 -10.51
N PHE A 152 -16.21 4.13 -10.14
CA PHE A 152 -14.81 4.33 -9.77
C PHE A 152 -13.99 4.91 -10.93
N GLN A 153 -14.20 4.40 -12.14
CA GLN A 153 -13.50 4.87 -13.33
C GLN A 153 -13.89 6.31 -13.70
N ALA A 154 -15.15 6.70 -13.48
CA ALA A 154 -15.65 8.05 -13.72
C ALA A 154 -15.09 9.11 -12.76
N GLN A 155 -14.49 8.71 -11.63
CA GLN A 155 -13.88 9.66 -10.69
C GLN A 155 -12.65 10.34 -11.31
N PRO A 156 -12.54 11.67 -11.18
CA PRO A 156 -11.37 12.40 -11.67
C PRO A 156 -10.13 11.98 -10.91
N VAL A 157 -9.02 11.81 -11.63
CA VAL A 157 -7.72 11.51 -11.02
C VAL A 157 -7.25 12.78 -10.30
N ASN A 158 -7.45 12.84 -8.99
CA ASN A 158 -6.89 13.92 -8.19
C ASN A 158 -5.38 13.71 -8.08
N SER A 159 -4.64 14.29 -9.02
CA SER A 159 -3.20 14.51 -8.94
C SER A 159 -2.95 15.60 -7.90
N ARG A 160 -2.73 15.20 -6.64
CA ARG A 160 -2.10 16.06 -5.63
C ARG A 160 -0.63 15.73 -5.52
#